data_AF-A0A9E4RKJ4-F1
#
_entry.id   AF-A0A9E4RKJ4-F1
#
_cell.length_a   1.000
_cell.length_b   1.000
_cell.length_c   1.000
_cell.angle_alpha   90.00
_cell.angle_beta   90.00
_cell.angle_gamma   90.00
#
_symmetry.space_group_name_H-M   'P 1'
#
loop_
_entity.id
_entity.type
_entity.pdbx_description
1 polymer ?
#
loop_
_entity_poly.entity_id
_entity_poly.type
_entity_poly.pdbx_seq_one_letter_code
_entity_poly.pdbx_strand_id
1 'polypeptide(L)'
;MANEAKPVLRIANCSGFYGDRLSAAREMVEGGPIDFLTGDYLAELTLLILWKMKQKDSEGGYARTFLKQMEEVLGTCLDKGIKIVTNAGGLNPAALATRMRALSDGLGLQANIAHIEGDDILAKLPDLQAGGEELAHLDSGQPLAAAGIQPIAANAYLGAWGIVEALNSGADVVIAPRVTDASVVVGPTAWHFGWGRSDWDRLASSVVAGHILECG
;
A
#
# COMPACT_ATOMS: atom_id res chain seq x y z
N MET A 1 -29.89 3.48 -6.07
CA MET A 1 -29.69 4.92 -6.35
C MET A 1 -28.19 5.11 -6.47
N ALA A 2 -27.69 5.53 -7.64
CA ALA A 2 -26.27 5.79 -7.80
C ALA A 2 -25.88 6.94 -6.85
N ASN A 3 -24.94 6.69 -5.95
CA ASN A 3 -24.39 7.73 -5.10
C ASN A 3 -23.71 8.74 -6.04
N GLU A 4 -24.25 9.95 -6.17
CA GLU A 4 -23.57 11.00 -6.94
C GLU A 4 -22.23 11.24 -6.26
N ALA A 5 -21.14 10.80 -6.90
CA ALA A 5 -19.81 10.93 -6.34
C ALA A 5 -19.53 12.40 -6.05
N LYS A 6 -19.09 12.70 -4.82
CA LYS A 6 -18.71 14.07 -4.43
C LYS A 6 -17.76 14.65 -5.49
N PRO A 7 -17.94 15.91 -5.91
CA PRO A 7 -17.09 16.52 -6.93
C PRO A 7 -15.63 16.72 -6.49
N VAL A 8 -15.38 16.68 -5.17
CA VAL A 8 -14.05 16.83 -4.57
C VAL A 8 -13.77 15.64 -3.65
N LEU A 9 -12.62 15.00 -3.85
CA LEU A 9 -12.09 13.95 -2.99
C LEU A 9 -10.92 14.50 -2.17
N ARG A 10 -10.96 14.33 -0.85
CA ARG A 10 -9.91 14.80 0.07
C ARG A 10 -9.09 13.60 0.56
N ILE A 11 -7.81 13.59 0.22
CA ILE A 11 -6.88 12.53 0.59
C ILE A 11 -5.80 13.14 1.48
N ALA A 12 -5.57 12.55 2.64
CA ALA A 12 -4.47 12.93 3.53
C ALA A 12 -3.52 11.75 3.69
N ASN A 13 -2.23 12.05 3.84
CA ASN A 13 -1.18 11.05 4.01
C ASN A 13 -0.59 11.12 5.43
N CYS A 14 -0.37 9.97 6.07
CA CYS A 14 0.12 9.89 7.45
C CYS A 14 1.51 9.27 7.60
N SER A 15 2.17 8.94 6.50
CA SER A 15 3.52 8.37 6.48
C SER A 15 4.17 8.58 5.11
N GLY A 16 5.42 9.03 5.08
CA GLY A 16 6.28 9.02 3.90
C GLY A 16 7.34 7.90 3.90
N PHE A 17 7.60 7.26 5.06
CA PHE A 17 8.56 6.16 5.18
C PHE A 17 8.32 5.32 6.44
N TYR A 18 8.89 4.10 6.50
CA TYR A 18 8.76 3.27 7.69
C TYR A 18 9.50 3.87 8.89
N GLY A 19 8.74 4.20 9.94
CA GLY A 19 9.27 4.83 11.15
C GLY A 19 8.99 6.33 11.24
N ASP A 20 8.19 6.87 10.31
CA ASP A 20 7.68 8.24 10.37
C ASP A 20 6.81 8.51 11.62
N ARG A 21 6.39 9.76 11.78
CA ARG A 21 5.70 10.31 12.95
C ARG A 21 4.39 9.59 13.24
N LEU A 22 4.36 8.90 14.38
CA LEU A 22 3.21 8.12 14.82
C LEU A 22 1.92 8.95 14.93
N SER A 23 2.01 10.18 15.45
CA SER A 23 0.84 11.04 15.68
C SER A 23 0.18 11.59 14.41
N ALA A 24 0.82 11.45 13.24
CA ALA A 24 0.32 12.01 11.98
C ALA A 24 -1.05 11.46 11.60
N ALA A 25 -1.32 10.16 11.83
CA ALA A 25 -2.61 9.56 11.51
C ALA A 25 -3.75 10.24 12.29
N ARG A 26 -3.57 10.44 13.59
CA ARG A 26 -4.56 11.13 14.45
C ARG A 26 -4.76 12.57 14.01
N GLU A 27 -3.66 13.28 13.74
CA GLU A 27 -3.72 14.68 13.29
C GLU A 27 -4.44 14.85 11.96
N MET A 28 -4.26 13.94 11.00
CA MET A 28 -4.98 13.99 9.72
C MET A 28 -6.48 13.69 9.89
N VAL A 29 -6.83 12.71 10.73
CA VAL A 29 -8.23 12.30 10.94
C VAL A 29 -9.02 13.29 11.80
N GLU A 30 -8.37 13.97 12.75
CA GLU A 30 -8.99 14.96 13.63
C GLU A 30 -8.92 16.39 13.09
N GLY A 31 -7.86 16.72 12.33
CA GLY A 31 -7.54 18.09 11.93
C GLY A 31 -8.37 18.66 10.77
N GLY A 32 -9.07 17.84 10.00
CA GLY A 32 -9.91 18.32 8.91
C GLY A 32 -10.76 17.24 8.28
N PRO A 33 -11.75 17.63 7.45
CA PRO A 33 -12.53 16.65 6.71
C PRO A 33 -11.63 16.01 5.66
N ILE A 34 -11.42 14.70 5.78
CA ILE A 34 -10.77 13.86 4.77
C ILE A 34 -11.74 12.75 4.38
N ASP A 35 -11.61 12.24 3.16
CA ASP A 35 -12.37 11.08 2.67
C ASP A 35 -11.49 9.81 2.68
N PHE A 36 -10.17 9.98 2.52
CA PHE A 36 -9.18 8.90 2.61
C PHE A 36 -7.99 9.29 3.48
N LEU A 37 -7.52 8.30 4.25
CA LEU A 37 -6.23 8.30 4.92
C LEU A 37 -5.28 7.34 4.19
N THR A 38 -4.16 7.85 3.68
CA THR A 38 -3.12 7.06 3.05
C THR A 38 -1.87 6.99 3.90
N GLY A 39 -0.99 6.03 3.60
CA GLY A 39 0.36 6.00 4.16
C GLY A 39 1.31 5.23 3.27
N ASP A 40 2.45 5.86 2.96
CA ASP A 40 3.59 5.22 2.32
C ASP A 40 4.67 4.87 3.36
N TYR A 41 5.08 3.60 3.37
CA TYR A 41 6.04 3.06 4.32
C TYR A 41 7.28 2.48 3.63
N LEU A 42 7.28 2.31 2.31
CA LEU A 42 8.23 1.41 1.66
C LEU A 42 9.33 2.15 0.90
N ALA A 43 10.56 2.00 1.37
CA ALA A 43 11.78 2.28 0.60
C ALA A 43 12.57 0.98 0.36
N GLU A 44 13.60 1.02 -0.48
CA GLU A 44 14.45 -0.14 -0.79
C GLU A 44 15.07 -0.74 0.48
N LEU A 45 15.57 0.13 1.38
CA LEU A 45 16.10 -0.29 2.68
C LEU A 45 15.02 -0.92 3.57
N THR A 46 13.79 -0.42 3.50
CA THR A 46 12.66 -0.97 4.27
C THR A 46 12.41 -2.42 3.90
N LEU A 47 12.44 -2.78 2.61
CA LEU A 47 12.22 -4.16 2.17
C LEU A 47 13.22 -5.13 2.81
N LEU A 48 14.50 -4.75 2.93
CA LEU A 48 15.50 -5.56 3.64
C LEU A 48 15.17 -5.73 5.14
N ILE A 49 14.70 -4.67 5.80
CA ILE A 49 14.29 -4.72 7.21
C ILE A 49 13.10 -5.67 7.38
N LEU A 50 12.09 -5.55 6.52
CA LEU A 50 10.91 -6.40 6.55
C LEU A 50 11.26 -7.86 6.26
N TRP A 51 12.18 -8.12 5.34
CA TRP A 51 12.67 -9.48 5.08
C TRP A 51 13.34 -10.06 6.32
N LYS A 52 14.23 -9.31 6.99
CA LYS A 52 14.87 -9.74 8.24
C LYS A 52 13.84 -9.99 9.36
N MET A 53 12.75 -9.22 9.40
CA MET A 53 11.65 -9.46 10.32
C MET A 53 10.93 -10.78 10.01
N LYS A 54 10.58 -11.03 8.74
CA LYS A 54 9.91 -12.25 8.28
C LYS A 54 10.73 -13.52 8.52
N GLN A 55 12.06 -13.41 8.45
CA GLN A 55 12.97 -14.53 8.76
C GLN A 55 12.98 -14.92 10.25
N LYS A 56 12.72 -13.95 11.14
CA LYS A 56 12.66 -14.20 12.59
C LYS A 56 11.28 -14.67 13.04
N ASP A 57 10.24 -14.20 12.35
CA ASP A 57 8.84 -14.48 12.62
C ASP A 57 8.10 -14.52 11.29
N SER A 58 7.56 -15.68 10.90
CA SER A 58 6.85 -15.86 9.64
C SER A 58 5.63 -14.95 9.51
N GLU A 59 5.05 -14.52 10.65
CA GLU A 59 3.93 -13.57 10.74
C GLU A 59 4.40 -12.11 10.74
N GLY A 60 5.69 -11.85 10.55
CA GLY A 60 6.27 -10.53 10.34
C GLY A 60 6.35 -10.14 8.86
N GLY A 61 7.11 -9.09 8.55
CA GLY A 61 7.34 -8.64 7.15
C GLY A 61 6.48 -7.47 6.68
N TYR A 62 5.84 -6.75 7.60
CA TYR A 62 5.08 -5.52 7.34
C TYR A 62 5.47 -4.38 8.32
N ALA A 63 5.03 -3.16 8.04
CA ALA A 63 5.31 -1.99 8.87
C ALA A 63 4.45 -1.98 10.14
N ARG A 64 5.05 -2.34 11.28
CA ARG A 64 4.34 -2.44 12.58
C ARG A 64 3.82 -1.10 13.12
N THR A 65 4.38 0.01 12.67
CA THR A 65 3.92 1.36 13.07
C THR A 65 2.50 1.64 12.58
N PHE A 66 2.11 1.09 11.42
CA PHE A 66 0.75 1.22 10.90
C PHE A 66 -0.29 0.66 11.87
N LEU A 67 -0.06 -0.52 12.46
CA LEU A 67 -1.00 -1.11 13.44
C LEU A 67 -1.24 -0.17 14.64
N LYS A 68 -0.17 0.44 15.16
CA LYS A 68 -0.27 1.39 16.28
C LYS A 68 -1.05 2.64 15.90
N GLN A 69 -0.86 3.15 14.68
CA GLN A 69 -1.64 4.28 14.17
C GLN A 69 -3.12 3.91 14.04
N MET A 70 -3.42 2.72 13.53
CA MET A 70 -4.80 2.26 13.36
C MET A 70 -5.50 1.98 14.70
N GLU A 71 -4.76 1.55 15.73
CA GLU A 71 -5.29 1.42 17.09
C GLU A 71 -5.89 2.75 17.59
N GLU A 72 -5.27 3.88 17.24
CA GLU A 72 -5.74 5.20 17.65
C GLU A 72 -6.91 5.73 16.82
N VAL A 73 -6.96 5.44 15.51
CA VAL A 73 -7.86 6.16 14.59
C VAL A 73 -8.91 5.30 13.88
N LEU A 74 -8.82 3.96 13.91
CA LEU A 74 -9.70 3.09 13.12
C LEU A 74 -11.18 3.33 13.42
N GLY A 75 -11.55 3.44 14.70
CA GLY A 75 -12.95 3.70 15.09
C GLY A 75 -13.46 5.02 14.53
N THR A 76 -12.69 6.10 14.68
CA THR A 76 -13.05 7.42 14.14
C THR A 76 -13.12 7.41 12.61
N CYS A 77 -12.26 6.65 11.93
CA CYS A 77 -12.34 6.49 10.48
C CYS A 77 -13.65 5.84 10.07
N LEU A 78 -14.05 4.73 10.72
CA LEU A 78 -15.31 4.05 10.42
C LEU A 78 -16.52 4.95 10.69
N ASP A 79 -16.56 5.64 11.84
CA ASP A 79 -17.65 6.56 12.20
C ASP A 79 -17.84 7.69 11.18
N LYS A 80 -16.73 8.20 10.64
CA LYS A 80 -16.72 9.28 9.64
C LYS A 80 -16.82 8.78 8.19
N GLY A 81 -16.76 7.47 7.95
CA GLY A 81 -16.70 6.88 6.62
C GLY A 81 -15.39 7.17 5.87
N ILE A 82 -14.28 7.40 6.60
CA ILE A 82 -12.94 7.58 6.04
C ILE A 82 -12.39 6.21 5.67
N LYS A 83 -11.97 6.04 4.41
CA LYS A 83 -11.31 4.81 3.94
C LYS A 83 -9.80 4.91 4.08
N ILE A 84 -9.15 3.76 4.31
CA ILE A 84 -7.70 3.69 4.54
C ILE A 84 -7.05 2.89 3.41
N VAL A 85 -5.99 3.43 2.82
CA VAL A 85 -5.20 2.74 1.78
C VAL A 85 -3.71 2.86 2.10
N THR A 86 -2.99 1.76 2.21
CA THR A 86 -1.59 1.76 2.65
C THR A 86 -0.76 0.74 1.91
N ASN A 87 0.53 0.99 1.72
CA ASN A 87 1.51 -0.03 1.30
C ASN A 87 2.28 -0.65 2.49
N ALA A 88 1.82 -0.42 3.73
CA ALA A 88 2.41 -0.98 4.95
C ALA A 88 2.49 -2.51 4.96
N GLY A 89 1.76 -3.21 4.09
CA GLY A 89 1.81 -4.66 3.94
C GLY A 89 3.19 -5.19 3.57
N GLY A 90 4.00 -4.38 2.87
CA GLY A 90 5.38 -4.71 2.56
C GLY A 90 5.54 -6.10 1.94
N LEU A 91 6.27 -6.99 2.62
CA LEU A 91 6.54 -8.36 2.17
C LEU A 91 5.55 -9.41 2.74
N ASN A 92 4.55 -8.97 3.51
CA ASN A 92 3.53 -9.84 4.09
C ASN A 92 2.19 -9.10 4.30
N PRO A 93 1.53 -8.66 3.22
CA PRO A 93 0.24 -7.97 3.28
C PRO A 93 -0.85 -8.83 3.96
N ALA A 94 -0.82 -10.15 3.73
CA ALA A 94 -1.78 -11.10 4.32
C ALA A 94 -1.67 -11.16 5.86
N ALA A 95 -0.45 -11.24 6.41
CA ALA A 95 -0.27 -11.23 7.85
C ALA A 95 -0.68 -9.90 8.47
N LEU A 96 -0.40 -8.76 7.81
CA LEU A 96 -0.88 -7.47 8.29
C LEU A 96 -2.42 -7.40 8.31
N ALA A 97 -3.09 -7.94 7.28
CA ALA A 97 -4.55 -8.00 7.24
C ALA A 97 -5.12 -8.84 8.39
N THR A 98 -4.53 -10.00 8.69
CA THR A 98 -4.90 -10.83 9.85
C THR A 98 -4.75 -10.06 11.16
N ARG A 99 -3.65 -9.32 11.34
CA ARG A 99 -3.43 -8.49 12.54
C ARG A 99 -4.39 -7.31 12.63
N MET A 100 -4.71 -6.67 11.51
CA MET A 100 -5.70 -5.61 11.44
C MET A 100 -7.10 -6.10 11.80
N ARG A 101 -7.49 -7.32 11.37
CA ARG A 101 -8.77 -7.92 11.77
C ARG A 101 -8.81 -8.16 13.28
N ALA A 102 -7.77 -8.76 13.84
CA ALA A 102 -7.67 -8.94 15.29
C ALA A 102 -7.70 -7.62 16.08
N LEU A 103 -7.08 -6.55 15.55
CA LEU A 103 -7.14 -5.21 16.12
C LEU A 103 -8.56 -4.63 16.05
N SER A 104 -9.24 -4.76 14.91
CA SER A 104 -10.64 -4.35 14.74
C SER A 104 -11.54 -5.07 15.75
N ASP A 105 -11.43 -6.39 15.86
CA ASP A 105 -12.20 -7.22 16.79
C ASP A 105 -11.94 -6.82 18.25
N GLY A 106 -10.67 -6.57 18.61
CA GLY A 106 -10.27 -6.13 19.95
C GLY A 106 -10.83 -4.76 20.34
N LEU A 107 -11.08 -3.89 19.36
CA LEU A 107 -11.74 -2.60 19.54
C LEU A 107 -13.28 -2.68 19.47
N GLY A 108 -13.84 -3.86 19.21
CA GLY A 108 -15.29 -4.05 19.01
C GLY A 108 -15.82 -3.46 17.70
N LEU A 109 -14.96 -3.29 16.71
CA LEU A 109 -15.26 -2.70 15.40
C LEU A 109 -15.43 -3.79 14.33
N GLN A 110 -16.22 -3.50 13.30
CA GLN A 110 -16.41 -4.39 12.15
C GLN A 110 -15.88 -3.75 10.86
N ALA A 111 -14.55 -3.64 10.73
CA ALA A 111 -13.91 -3.10 9.53
C ALA A 111 -13.79 -4.17 8.42
N ASN A 112 -14.14 -3.80 7.18
CA ASN A 112 -13.85 -4.63 6.02
C ASN A 112 -12.39 -4.44 5.59
N ILE A 113 -11.56 -5.46 5.83
CA ILE A 113 -10.11 -5.39 5.57
C ILE A 113 -9.73 -6.29 4.41
N ALA A 114 -9.22 -5.67 3.34
CA ALA A 114 -8.71 -6.33 2.15
C ALA A 114 -7.19 -6.17 2.03
N HIS A 115 -6.54 -7.14 1.40
CA HIS A 115 -5.13 -7.06 1.06
C HIS A 115 -4.88 -7.47 -0.39
N ILE A 116 -3.77 -6.98 -0.95
CA ILE A 116 -3.35 -7.24 -2.32
C ILE A 116 -2.11 -8.13 -2.29
N GLU A 117 -1.95 -9.01 -3.28
CA GLU A 117 -0.79 -9.88 -3.46
C GLU A 117 -0.34 -9.86 -4.93
N GLY A 118 0.78 -10.53 -5.21
CA GLY A 118 1.29 -10.73 -6.58
C GLY A 118 2.50 -9.87 -6.94
N ASP A 119 2.99 -9.06 -6.00
CA ASP A 119 4.24 -8.31 -6.15
C ASP A 119 5.47 -9.21 -5.96
N ASP A 120 5.43 -10.19 -5.05
CA ASP A 120 6.53 -11.15 -4.85
C ASP A 120 6.71 -12.04 -6.08
N ILE A 121 7.82 -11.81 -6.79
CA ILE A 121 8.24 -12.55 -7.97
C ILE A 121 9.50 -13.38 -7.72
N LEU A 122 9.94 -13.53 -6.46
CA LEU A 122 11.17 -14.27 -6.13
C LEU A 122 11.15 -15.69 -6.68
N ALA A 123 10.01 -16.38 -6.52
CA ALA A 123 9.82 -17.74 -7.03
C ALA A 123 9.76 -17.80 -8.58
N LYS A 124 9.49 -16.68 -9.25
CA LYS A 124 9.39 -16.58 -10.71
C LYS A 124 10.71 -16.21 -11.38
N LEU A 125 11.73 -15.82 -10.62
CA LEU A 125 13.03 -15.43 -11.19
C LEU A 125 13.64 -16.49 -12.11
N PRO A 126 13.66 -17.80 -11.76
CA PRO A 126 14.24 -18.82 -12.64
C PRO A 126 13.51 -18.90 -13.99
N ASP A 127 12.17 -18.83 -13.97
CA ASP A 127 11.35 -18.89 -15.19
C ASP A 127 11.54 -17.63 -16.05
N LEU A 128 11.64 -16.45 -15.44
CA LEU A 128 11.92 -15.20 -16.14
C LEU A 128 13.30 -15.24 -16.83
N GLN A 129 14.32 -15.71 -16.11
CA GLN A 129 15.67 -15.86 -16.67
C GLN A 129 15.71 -16.91 -17.79
N ALA A 130 15.00 -18.03 -17.65
CA ALA A 130 14.86 -19.02 -18.71
C ALA A 130 14.11 -18.47 -19.94
N GLY A 131 13.21 -17.50 -19.73
CA GLY A 131 12.50 -16.76 -20.78
C GLY A 131 13.32 -15.69 -21.49
N GLY A 132 14.57 -15.44 -21.05
CA GLY A 132 15.48 -14.45 -21.64
C GLY A 132 15.52 -13.11 -20.92
N GLU A 133 14.79 -12.94 -19.81
CA GLU A 133 14.89 -11.73 -18.99
C GLU A 133 16.19 -11.74 -18.18
N GLU A 134 17.13 -10.87 -18.56
CA GLU A 134 18.44 -10.81 -17.89
C GLU A 134 18.36 -10.23 -16.47
N LEU A 135 17.31 -9.43 -16.21
CA LEU A 135 17.16 -8.64 -14.98
C LEU A 135 18.44 -7.87 -14.66
N ALA A 136 18.99 -7.23 -15.69
CA ALA A 136 20.25 -6.53 -15.62
C ALA A 136 20.18 -5.37 -14.61
N HIS A 137 21.22 -5.24 -13.80
CA HIS A 137 21.35 -4.12 -12.87
C HIS A 137 21.33 -2.79 -13.64
N LEU A 138 20.48 -1.85 -13.21
CA LEU A 138 20.24 -0.60 -13.96
C LEU A 138 21.52 0.24 -14.16
N ASP A 139 22.40 0.31 -13.15
CA ASP A 139 23.64 1.09 -13.26
C ASP A 139 24.80 0.38 -13.99
N SER A 140 25.02 -0.92 -13.73
CA SER A 140 26.19 -1.65 -14.26
C SER A 140 25.90 -2.44 -15.53
N GLY A 141 24.63 -2.66 -15.87
CA GLY A 141 24.19 -3.56 -16.93
C GLY A 141 24.50 -5.03 -16.66
N GLN A 142 25.03 -5.40 -15.49
CA GLN A 142 25.38 -6.77 -15.17
C GLN A 142 24.10 -7.62 -15.02
N PRO A 143 23.95 -8.73 -15.78
CA PRO A 143 22.83 -9.65 -15.61
C PRO A 143 22.80 -10.25 -14.19
N LEU A 144 21.61 -10.49 -13.66
CA LEU A 144 21.45 -11.04 -12.31
C LEU A 144 22.17 -12.39 -12.15
N ALA A 145 22.13 -13.24 -13.18
CA ALA A 145 22.82 -14.53 -13.19
C ALA A 145 24.35 -14.41 -13.08
N ALA A 146 24.92 -13.29 -13.55
CA ALA A 146 26.35 -13.02 -13.51
C ALA A 146 26.80 -12.32 -12.21
N ALA A 147 25.88 -11.91 -11.34
CA ALA A 147 26.17 -11.14 -10.14
C ALA A 147 26.74 -12.01 -8.98
N GLY A 148 26.61 -13.34 -9.06
CA GLY A 148 27.13 -14.26 -8.03
C GLY A 148 26.45 -14.11 -6.66
N ILE A 149 25.23 -13.55 -6.64
CA ILE A 149 24.41 -13.34 -5.45
C ILE A 149 23.14 -14.19 -5.52
N GLN A 150 22.59 -14.52 -4.36
CA GLN A 150 21.26 -15.10 -4.27
C GLN A 150 20.25 -14.02 -3.87
N PRO A 151 19.25 -13.71 -4.73
CA PRO A 151 18.17 -12.81 -4.37
C PRO A 151 17.43 -13.31 -3.13
N ILE A 152 17.23 -12.43 -2.16
CA ILE A 152 16.49 -12.72 -0.93
C ILE A 152 15.06 -12.18 -0.97
N ALA A 153 14.80 -11.22 -1.86
CA ALA A 153 13.51 -10.63 -2.17
C ALA A 153 13.53 -10.16 -3.62
N ALA A 154 12.37 -10.24 -4.28
CA ALA A 154 12.16 -9.65 -5.60
C ALA A 154 10.69 -9.26 -5.70
N ASN A 155 10.43 -7.96 -5.79
CA ASN A 155 9.08 -7.41 -5.74
C ASN A 155 8.83 -6.51 -6.96
N ALA A 156 7.78 -6.82 -7.71
CA ALA A 156 7.29 -5.96 -8.77
C ALA A 156 6.52 -4.78 -8.16
N TYR A 157 6.71 -3.59 -8.72
CA TYR A 157 5.87 -2.45 -8.36
C TYR A 157 4.50 -2.60 -9.03
N LEU A 158 3.50 -2.97 -8.24
CA LEU A 158 2.12 -3.03 -8.72
C LEU A 158 1.53 -1.63 -8.90
N GLY A 159 0.54 -1.51 -9.76
CA GLY A 159 -0.24 -0.28 -9.93
C GLY A 159 -1.48 -0.22 -9.03
N ALA A 160 -2.31 0.79 -9.26
CA ALA A 160 -3.49 1.09 -8.44
C ALA A 160 -4.69 0.12 -8.57
N TRP A 161 -4.72 -0.76 -9.57
CA TRP A 161 -5.95 -1.53 -9.88
C TRP A 161 -6.33 -2.57 -8.84
N GLY A 162 -5.35 -3.14 -8.11
CA GLY A 162 -5.66 -3.98 -6.95
C GLY A 162 -6.38 -3.20 -5.84
N ILE A 163 -6.04 -1.92 -5.68
CA ILE A 163 -6.68 -1.03 -4.71
C ILE A 163 -8.11 -0.72 -5.15
N VAL A 164 -8.32 -0.41 -6.43
CA VAL A 164 -9.67 -0.18 -6.99
C VAL A 164 -10.58 -1.40 -6.77
N GLU A 165 -10.07 -2.62 -7.01
CA GLU A 165 -10.84 -3.84 -6.83
C GLU A 165 -11.20 -4.10 -5.36
N ALA A 166 -10.25 -3.87 -4.45
CA ALA A 166 -10.49 -3.98 -3.02
C ALA A 166 -11.58 -2.98 -2.56
N LEU A 167 -11.53 -1.74 -3.05
CA LEU A 167 -12.54 -0.72 -2.75
C LEU A 167 -13.91 -1.05 -3.37
N ASN A 168 -13.96 -1.58 -4.59
CA ASN A 168 -15.19 -2.10 -5.21
C ASN A 168 -15.82 -3.24 -4.39
N SER A 169 -14.99 -4.05 -3.74
CA SER A 169 -15.40 -5.12 -2.84
C SER A 169 -15.87 -4.63 -1.46
N GLY A 170 -15.93 -3.31 -1.24
CA GLY A 170 -16.43 -2.70 -0.01
C GLY A 170 -15.39 -2.53 1.10
N ALA A 171 -14.09 -2.62 0.79
CA ALA A 171 -13.05 -2.46 1.81
C ALA A 171 -13.09 -1.07 2.48
N ASP A 172 -12.93 -1.08 3.80
CA ASP A 172 -12.67 0.10 4.63
C ASP A 172 -11.17 0.32 4.79
N VAL A 173 -10.39 -0.76 4.81
CA VAL A 173 -8.93 -0.75 4.83
C VAL A 173 -8.40 -1.61 3.69
N VAL A 174 -7.56 -1.02 2.84
CA VAL A 174 -6.83 -1.71 1.77
C VAL A 174 -5.34 -1.74 2.11
N ILE A 175 -4.80 -2.95 2.23
CA ILE A 175 -3.39 -3.21 2.51
C ILE A 175 -2.71 -3.69 1.22
N ALA A 176 -1.95 -2.80 0.61
CA ALA A 176 -1.09 -3.12 -0.52
C ALA A 176 0.29 -3.64 -0.04
N PRO A 177 0.94 -4.48 -0.86
CA PRO A 177 2.35 -4.80 -0.75
C PRO A 177 3.16 -3.73 -1.50
N ARG A 178 4.24 -4.09 -2.23
CA ARG A 178 4.92 -3.14 -3.11
C ARG A 178 4.01 -2.70 -4.26
N VAL A 179 3.56 -1.46 -4.18
CA VAL A 179 2.93 -0.69 -5.26
C VAL A 179 3.82 0.49 -5.61
N THR A 180 3.58 1.14 -6.74
CA THR A 180 4.12 2.50 -6.95
C THR A 180 3.61 3.43 -5.87
N ASP A 181 4.47 4.34 -5.43
CA ASP A 181 4.22 5.20 -4.27
C ASP A 181 2.92 6.01 -4.46
N ALA A 182 2.76 6.63 -5.63
CA ALA A 182 1.53 7.32 -6.01
C ALA A 182 0.26 6.44 -6.10
N SER A 183 0.37 5.10 -6.19
CA SER A 183 -0.79 4.21 -6.34
C SER A 183 -1.73 4.23 -5.14
N VAL A 184 -1.25 4.55 -3.94
CA VAL A 184 -2.11 4.70 -2.75
C VAL A 184 -3.05 5.90 -2.88
N VAL A 185 -2.79 6.83 -3.80
CA VAL A 185 -3.64 7.97 -4.17
C VAL A 185 -4.40 7.71 -5.48
N VAL A 186 -3.74 7.10 -6.47
CA VAL A 186 -4.37 6.77 -7.76
C VAL A 186 -5.51 5.76 -7.59
N GLY A 187 -5.39 4.80 -6.67
CA GLY A 187 -6.44 3.83 -6.37
C GLY A 187 -7.74 4.48 -5.90
N PRO A 188 -7.72 5.25 -4.78
CA PRO A 188 -8.88 6.00 -4.30
C PRO A 188 -9.51 6.94 -5.33
N THR A 189 -8.70 7.69 -6.08
CA THR A 189 -9.21 8.63 -7.09
C THR A 189 -9.88 7.91 -8.25
N ALA A 190 -9.25 6.87 -8.81
CA ALA A 190 -9.84 6.09 -9.89
C ALA A 190 -11.14 5.39 -9.46
N TRP A 191 -11.18 4.85 -8.24
CA TRP A 191 -12.37 4.25 -7.66
C TRP A 191 -13.49 5.28 -7.47
N HIS A 192 -13.20 6.41 -6.80
CA HIS A 192 -14.20 7.43 -6.46
C HIS A 192 -14.84 8.09 -7.68
N PHE A 193 -14.04 8.39 -8.70
CA PHE A 193 -14.52 9.06 -9.92
C PHE A 193 -14.88 8.09 -11.05
N GLY A 194 -14.81 6.77 -10.82
CA GLY A 194 -15.16 5.74 -11.80
C GLY A 194 -14.29 5.76 -13.06
N TRP A 195 -12.98 6.02 -12.91
CA TRP A 195 -12.06 6.08 -14.05
C TRP A 195 -11.66 4.69 -14.55
N GLY A 196 -11.54 4.57 -15.87
CA GLY A 196 -11.04 3.39 -16.55
C GLY A 196 -9.52 3.38 -16.68
N ARG A 197 -8.97 2.23 -17.08
CA ARG A 197 -7.51 2.05 -17.28
C ARG A 197 -6.92 2.95 -18.36
N SER A 198 -7.75 3.45 -19.26
CA SER A 198 -7.35 4.28 -20.40
C SER A 198 -7.62 5.78 -20.22
N ASP A 199 -8.08 6.21 -19.04
CA ASP A 199 -8.34 7.63 -18.76
C ASP A 199 -7.03 8.37 -18.45
N TRP A 200 -6.09 8.35 -19.39
CA TRP A 200 -4.69 8.69 -19.18
C TRP A 200 -4.48 10.08 -18.58
N ASP A 201 -5.18 11.10 -19.05
CA ASP A 201 -5.04 12.47 -18.52
C ASP A 201 -5.47 12.57 -17.05
N ARG A 202 -6.52 11.84 -16.67
CA ARG A 202 -7.03 11.81 -15.30
C ARG A 202 -6.10 11.01 -14.39
N LEU A 203 -5.64 9.85 -14.87
CA LEU A 203 -4.66 9.03 -14.18
C LEU A 203 -3.34 9.79 -13.97
N ALA A 204 -2.85 10.48 -15.00
CA ALA A 204 -1.65 11.32 -14.91
C ALA A 204 -1.80 12.44 -13.88
N SER A 205 -2.96 13.13 -13.88
CA SER A 205 -3.26 14.16 -12.88
C SER A 205 -3.26 13.60 -11.46
N SER A 206 -3.77 12.38 -11.27
CA SER A 206 -3.75 11.72 -9.98
C SER A 206 -2.37 11.22 -9.57
N VAL A 207 -1.53 10.79 -10.51
CA VAL A 207 -0.12 10.48 -10.25
C VAL A 207 0.62 11.73 -9.75
N VAL A 208 0.38 12.91 -10.35
CA VAL A 208 0.94 14.18 -9.88
C VAL A 208 0.48 14.50 -8.46
N ALA A 209 -0.83 14.39 -8.19
CA ALA A 209 -1.35 14.58 -6.83
C ALA A 209 -0.76 13.56 -5.84
N GLY A 210 -0.58 12.31 -6.28
CA GLY A 210 0.08 11.25 -5.53
C GLY A 210 1.46 11.66 -5.08
N HIS A 211 2.34 12.04 -6.02
CA HIS A 211 3.71 12.49 -5.74
C HIS A 211 3.81 13.77 -4.88
N ILE A 212 2.74 14.58 -4.79
CA ILE A 212 2.69 15.71 -3.87
C ILE A 212 2.35 15.27 -2.43
N LEU A 213 1.56 14.20 -2.28
CA LEU A 213 1.06 13.72 -0.99
C LEU A 213 1.93 12.63 -0.36
N GLU A 214 2.59 11.82 -1.19
CA GLU A 214 3.48 10.73 -0.80
C GLU A 214 4.91 11.21 -0.51
N CYS A 215 5.71 10.38 0.16
CA CYS A 215 7.08 10.65 0.63
C CYS A 215 7.35 11.86 1.58
N GLY A 216 6.38 12.76 1.84
CA GLY A 216 6.48 13.80 2.89
C GLY A 216 7.23 15.07 2.49
#